data_AF-A0A965DKK6-F1
#
_entry.id   AF-A0A965DKK6-F1
#
_cell.length_a   1.000
_cell.length_b   1.000
_cell.length_c   1.000
_cell.angle_alpha   90.00
_cell.angle_beta   90.00
_cell.angle_gamma   90.00
#
_symmetry.space_group_name_H-M   'P 1'
#
loop_
_entity.id
_entity.type
_entity.pdbx_description
1 polymer ?
#
loop_
_entity_poly.entity_id
_entity_poly.type
_entity_poly.pdbx_seq_one_letter_code
_entity_poly.pdbx_strand_id
1 'polypeptide(L)'
;MNQLHTSSSNREWWAQKWLEVLESFGRTLRSGRAHTYAREGHVLNLEFIGAKVVSLVQGTASDPYQVSIKLEQFTDEQWEHVIETLAHKARFAAKLLAGEMPGDIELAFTANGLSLFPFTKFDIH
;
A
#
# COMPACT_ATOMS: atom_id res chain seq x y z
N MET A 1 15.71 -28.75 -18.38
CA MET A 1 15.77 -27.31 -18.04
C MET A 1 14.36 -26.76 -18.11
N ASN A 2 13.60 -26.87 -17.01
CA ASN A 2 12.24 -26.31 -16.95
C ASN A 2 12.27 -25.10 -16.03
N GLN A 3 12.10 -23.91 -16.63
CA GLN A 3 11.84 -22.69 -15.90
C GLN A 3 10.45 -22.81 -15.27
N LEU A 4 10.40 -22.87 -13.94
CA LEU A 4 9.17 -22.70 -13.18
C LEU A 4 8.82 -21.22 -13.21
N HIS A 5 8.03 -20.80 -14.20
CA HIS A 5 7.20 -19.61 -14.08
C HIS A 5 6.19 -19.87 -12.95
N THR A 6 6.54 -19.52 -11.72
CA THR A 6 5.57 -19.47 -10.62
C THR A 6 4.61 -18.33 -10.91
N SER A 7 3.36 -18.69 -11.14
CA SER A 7 2.21 -17.87 -11.47
C SER A 7 2.14 -16.59 -10.62
N SER A 8 2.27 -15.42 -11.26
CA SER A 8 1.85 -14.15 -10.68
C SER A 8 0.32 -14.16 -10.61
N SER A 9 -0.24 -14.49 -9.46
CA SER A 9 -1.67 -14.39 -9.20
C SER A 9 -2.07 -12.91 -9.26
N ASN A 10 -2.97 -12.57 -10.19
CA ASN A 10 -3.80 -11.35 -10.30
C ASN A 10 -3.67 -10.35 -9.12
N ARG A 11 -2.53 -9.68 -9.00
CA ARG A 11 -2.30 -8.71 -7.93
C ARG A 11 -2.93 -7.41 -8.37
N GLU A 12 -3.77 -6.84 -7.52
CA GLU A 12 -4.38 -5.53 -7.76
C GLU A 12 -3.33 -4.50 -8.17
N TRP A 13 -3.63 -3.69 -9.19
CA TRP A 13 -2.67 -2.75 -9.79
C TRP A 13 -2.06 -1.79 -8.75
N TRP A 14 -2.86 -1.36 -7.78
CA TRP A 14 -2.45 -0.40 -6.75
C TRP A 14 -1.52 -1.04 -5.71
N ALA A 15 -1.67 -2.34 -5.46
CA ALA A 15 -0.75 -3.08 -4.59
C ALA A 15 0.60 -3.25 -5.27
N GLN A 16 0.61 -3.50 -6.58
CA GLN A 16 1.82 -3.54 -7.40
C GLN A 16 2.51 -2.16 -7.43
N LYS A 17 1.75 -1.09 -7.65
CA LYS A 17 2.23 0.30 -7.61
C LYS A 17 2.88 0.65 -6.27
N TRP A 18 2.27 0.24 -5.16
CA TRP A 18 2.82 0.42 -3.80
C TRP A 18 4.20 -0.23 -3.64
N LEU A 19 4.37 -1.46 -4.13
CA LEU A 19 5.66 -2.14 -4.09
C LEU A 19 6.71 -1.39 -4.91
N GLU A 20 6.36 -0.96 -6.12
CA GLU A 20 7.26 -0.20 -7.00
C GLU A 20 7.71 1.11 -6.36
N VAL A 21 6.80 1.84 -5.70
CA VAL A 21 7.12 3.07 -4.95
C VAL A 21 8.10 2.77 -3.81
N LEU A 22 7.86 1.74 -3.01
CA LEU A 22 8.76 1.36 -1.92
C LEU A 22 10.15 0.98 -2.43
N GLU A 23 10.22 0.20 -3.51
CA GLU A 23 11.48 -0.20 -4.14
C GLU A 23 12.24 1.02 -4.68
N SER A 24 11.54 1.99 -5.27
CA SER A 24 12.13 3.22 -5.82
C SER A 24 12.87 4.07 -4.77
N PHE A 25 12.47 3.98 -3.49
CA PHE A 25 13.11 4.71 -2.39
C PHE A 25 14.36 4.03 -1.83
N GLY A 26 14.85 2.97 -2.49
CA GLY A 26 15.98 2.18 -2.00
C GLY A 26 15.64 1.36 -0.74
N ARG A 27 14.35 1.30 -0.37
CA ARG A 27 13.84 0.29 0.56
C ARG A 27 13.73 -1.00 -0.24
N THR A 28 14.88 -1.61 -0.55
CA THR A 28 14.91 -2.94 -1.11
C THR A 28 14.21 -3.84 -0.11
N LEU A 29 12.95 -4.17 -0.38
CA LEU A 29 12.29 -5.29 0.26
C LEU A 29 13.32 -6.41 0.15
N ARG A 30 13.70 -7.05 1.25
CA ARG A 30 14.50 -8.29 1.20
C ARG A 30 13.62 -9.34 0.54
N SER A 31 13.35 -9.18 -0.75
CA SER A 31 12.03 -9.37 -1.35
C SER A 31 11.66 -10.83 -1.36
N GLY A 32 12.64 -11.72 -1.50
CA GLY A 32 12.46 -13.15 -1.25
C GLY A 32 11.88 -13.42 0.14
N ARG A 33 12.56 -12.97 1.21
CA ARG A 33 12.13 -13.23 2.60
C ARG A 33 10.84 -12.51 2.97
N ALA A 34 10.65 -11.26 2.56
CA ALA A 34 9.43 -10.52 2.90
C ALA A 34 8.18 -11.19 2.30
N HIS A 35 8.26 -11.63 1.03
CA HIS A 35 7.17 -12.36 0.40
C HIS A 35 6.97 -13.74 1.02
N THR A 36 8.05 -14.48 1.30
CA THR A 36 7.98 -15.76 1.99
C THR A 36 7.31 -15.61 3.35
N TYR A 37 7.73 -14.62 4.16
CA TYR A 37 7.20 -14.41 5.50
C TYR A 37 5.70 -14.11 5.48
N ALA A 38 5.26 -13.26 4.55
CA ALA A 38 3.83 -12.97 4.38
C ALA A 38 3.03 -14.22 3.95
N ARG A 39 3.57 -15.04 3.05
CA ARG A 39 2.86 -16.24 2.52
C ARG A 39 2.84 -17.41 3.50
N GLU A 40 3.86 -17.55 4.33
CA GLU A 40 3.99 -18.65 5.29
C GLU A 40 3.34 -18.34 6.65
N GLY A 41 2.66 -17.20 6.80
CA GLY A 41 1.95 -16.86 8.02
C GLY A 41 2.82 -16.32 9.16
N HIS A 42 4.02 -15.82 8.85
CA HIS A 42 4.90 -15.21 9.85
C HIS A 42 4.46 -13.80 10.26
N VAL A 43 3.50 -13.20 9.56
CA VAL A 43 2.84 -11.96 9.98
C VAL A 43 1.78 -12.33 11.02
N LEU A 44 2.11 -12.17 12.30
CA LEU A 44 1.30 -12.66 13.41
C LEU A 44 0.08 -11.77 13.66
N ASN A 45 0.22 -10.47 13.41
CA ASN A 45 -0.88 -9.52 13.47
C ASN A 45 -0.64 -8.33 12.53
N LEU A 46 -1.70 -7.57 12.26
CA LEU A 46 -1.66 -6.27 11.60
C LEU A 46 -2.60 -5.33 12.36
N GLU A 47 -2.07 -4.23 12.86
CA GLU A 47 -2.80 -3.23 13.60
C GLU A 47 -2.69 -1.87 12.89
N PHE A 48 -3.82 -1.23 12.66
CA PHE A 48 -3.91 0.10 12.04
C PHE A 48 -4.15 1.14 13.14
N ILE A 49 -3.19 2.05 13.33
CA ILE A 49 -3.19 3.12 14.34
C ILE A 49 -3.06 4.46 13.61
N GLY A 50 -4.18 5.05 13.22
CA GLY A 50 -4.19 6.23 12.35
C GLY A 50 -3.48 5.94 11.03
N ALA A 51 -2.49 6.74 10.65
CA ALA A 51 -1.65 6.50 9.47
C ALA A 51 -0.43 5.60 9.70
N LYS A 52 -0.37 4.93 10.85
CA LYS A 52 0.67 3.95 11.15
C LYS A 52 0.09 2.55 11.11
N VAL A 53 0.77 1.65 10.42
CA VAL A 53 0.53 0.21 10.50
C VAL A 53 1.64 -0.42 11.32
N VAL A 54 1.27 -1.25 12.29
CA VAL A 54 2.17 -1.98 13.17
C VAL A 54 1.92 -3.48 13.01
N SER A 55 2.98 -4.27 13.06
CA SER A 55 2.89 -5.72 12.98
C SER A 55 3.99 -6.39 13.80
N LEU A 56 3.66 -7.54 14.39
CA LEU A 56 4.60 -8.51 14.91
C LEU A 56 4.88 -9.55 13.83
N VAL A 57 6.16 -9.74 13.53
CA VAL A 57 6.63 -10.68 12.53
C VAL A 57 7.51 -11.72 13.19
N GLN A 58 7.17 -12.99 12.97
CA GLN A 58 8.00 -14.11 13.35
C GLN A 58 9.21 -14.18 12.42
N GLY A 59 10.40 -13.99 12.98
CA GLY A 59 11.66 -14.21 12.27
C GLY A 59 12.17 -15.63 12.46
N THR A 60 13.44 -15.84 12.13
CA THR A 60 14.15 -17.09 12.46
C THR A 60 14.54 -17.18 13.94
N ALA A 61 14.49 -16.07 14.69
CA ALA A 61 14.73 -16.05 16.13
C ALA A 61 13.51 -16.59 16.89
N SER A 62 13.69 -16.96 18.16
CA SER A 62 12.60 -17.42 19.02
C SER A 62 11.52 -16.35 19.23
N ASP A 63 11.95 -15.10 19.42
CA ASP A 63 11.05 -14.00 19.73
C ASP A 63 10.64 -13.25 18.45
N PRO A 64 9.33 -12.98 18.25
CA PRO A 64 8.85 -12.10 17.20
C PRO A 64 9.41 -10.68 17.36
N TYR A 65 9.58 -9.98 16.24
CA TYR A 65 9.99 -8.58 16.25
C TYR A 65 8.89 -7.68 15.70
N GLN A 66 8.85 -6.44 16.19
CA GLN A 66 7.89 -5.45 15.74
C GLN A 66 8.43 -4.71 14.51
N VAL A 67 7.56 -4.53 13.52
CA VAL A 67 7.77 -3.63 12.39
C VAL A 67 6.66 -2.62 12.33
N SER A 68 6.94 -1.46 11.74
CA SER A 68 5.91 -0.48 11.44
C SER A 68 6.23 0.31 10.19
N ILE A 69 5.18 0.81 9.56
CA ILE A 69 5.25 1.82 8.51
C ILE A 69 4.27 2.92 8.86
N LYS A 70 4.68 4.18 8.78
CA LYS A 70 3.79 5.33 8.93
C LYS A 70 3.83 6.18 7.66
N LEU A 71 2.66 6.66 7.25
CA LEU A 71 2.52 7.62 6.16
C LEU A 71 2.18 9.00 6.70
N GLU A 72 2.53 10.02 5.93
CA GLU A 72 2.03 11.36 6.14
C GLU A 72 0.51 11.41 5.84
N GLN A 73 -0.23 12.10 6.70
CA GLN A 73 -1.69 12.21 6.59
C GLN A 73 -2.06 13.45 5.81
N PHE A 74 -3.06 13.33 4.95
CA PHE A 74 -3.75 14.51 4.45
C PHE A 74 -4.50 15.20 5.59
N THR A 75 -4.57 16.52 5.54
CA THR A 75 -5.44 17.29 6.43
C THR A 75 -6.91 17.00 6.11
N ASP A 76 -7.79 17.38 7.04
CA ASP A 76 -9.24 17.20 6.83
C ASP A 76 -9.70 17.98 5.60
N GLU A 77 -9.20 19.20 5.38
CA GLU A 77 -9.51 20.03 4.21
C GLU A 77 -9.03 19.38 2.90
N GLN A 78 -7.83 18.79 2.91
CA GLN A 78 -7.30 18.06 1.76
C GLN A 78 -8.19 16.85 1.41
N TRP A 79 -8.67 16.12 2.41
CA TRP A 79 -9.60 15.02 2.20
C TRP A 79 -10.95 15.49 1.66
N GLU A 80 -11.50 16.59 2.17
CA GLU A 80 -12.76 17.17 1.67
C GLU A 80 -12.68 17.47 0.17
N HIS A 81 -11.60 18.12 -0.29
CA HIS A 81 -11.40 18.43 -1.70
C HIS A 81 -11.26 17.18 -2.59
N VAL A 82 -10.57 16.15 -2.10
CA VAL A 82 -10.46 14.86 -2.82
C VAL A 82 -11.83 14.17 -2.91
N ILE A 83 -12.58 14.13 -1.82
CA ILE A 83 -13.92 13.51 -1.78
C ILE A 83 -14.88 14.24 -2.72
N GLU A 84 -14.86 15.57 -2.74
CA GLU A 84 -15.65 16.38 -3.69
C GLU A 84 -15.29 16.02 -5.14
N THR A 85 -14.00 15.91 -5.45
CA THR A 85 -13.52 15.52 -6.78
C THR A 85 -13.97 14.11 -7.17
N LEU A 86 -13.95 13.16 -6.23
CA LEU A 86 -14.44 11.80 -6.45
C LEU A 86 -15.96 11.77 -6.68
N ALA A 87 -16.71 12.59 -5.94
CA ALA A 87 -18.16 12.68 -6.02
C ALA A 87 -18.66 13.18 -7.39
N HIS A 88 -17.88 13.99 -8.10
CA HIS A 88 -18.22 14.45 -9.46
C HIS A 88 -18.33 13.32 -10.50
N LYS A 89 -17.79 12.12 -10.22
CA LYS A 89 -17.86 10.97 -11.13
C LYS A 89 -18.43 9.75 -10.42
N ALA A 90 -19.73 9.49 -10.61
CA ALA A 90 -20.45 8.37 -9.99
C ALA A 90 -19.74 7.00 -10.11
N ARG A 91 -18.97 6.77 -11.20
CA ARG A 91 -18.17 5.55 -11.38
C ARG A 91 -17.12 5.32 -10.28
N PHE A 92 -16.56 6.37 -9.70
CA PHE A 92 -15.57 6.24 -8.63
C PHE A 92 -16.25 5.70 -7.37
N ALA A 93 -17.35 6.32 -6.95
CA ALA A 93 -18.15 5.86 -5.82
C ALA A 93 -18.64 4.41 -6.02
N ALA A 94 -19.16 4.08 -7.20
CA ALA A 94 -19.66 2.74 -7.51
C ALA A 94 -18.57 1.66 -7.39
N LYS A 95 -17.37 1.90 -7.93
CA LYS A 95 -16.25 0.97 -7.86
C LYS A 95 -15.71 0.82 -6.43
N LEU A 96 -15.51 1.93 -5.73
CA LEU A 96 -15.02 1.91 -4.34
C LEU A 96 -16.02 1.18 -3.41
N LEU A 97 -17.33 1.36 -3.62
CA LEU A 97 -18.36 0.62 -2.90
C LEU A 97 -18.34 -0.88 -3.20
N ALA A 98 -17.96 -1.27 -4.42
CA ALA A 98 -17.74 -2.65 -4.80
C ALA A 98 -16.40 -3.23 -4.28
N GLY A 99 -15.60 -2.43 -3.56
CA GLY A 99 -14.27 -2.82 -3.10
C GLY A 99 -13.20 -2.80 -4.20
N GLU A 100 -13.51 -2.22 -5.36
CA GLU A 100 -12.60 -2.13 -6.50
C GLU A 100 -11.92 -0.76 -6.53
N MET A 101 -10.60 -0.73 -6.65
CA MET A 101 -9.87 0.52 -6.83
C MET A 101 -9.96 0.98 -8.29
N PRO A 102 -10.54 2.16 -8.59
CA PRO A 102 -10.59 2.69 -9.94
C PRO A 102 -9.18 2.90 -10.50
N GLY A 103 -8.90 2.41 -11.71
CA GLY A 103 -7.57 2.52 -12.33
C GLY A 103 -7.10 3.95 -12.60
N ASP A 104 -8.01 4.93 -12.55
CA ASP A 104 -7.73 6.35 -12.72
C ASP A 104 -8.08 7.18 -11.47
N ILE A 105 -8.10 6.54 -10.30
CA ILE A 105 -8.34 7.18 -9.00
C ILE A 105 -7.30 8.27 -8.70
N GLU A 106 -6.04 8.09 -9.14
CA GLU A 106 -4.96 9.06 -8.91
C GLU A 106 -5.29 10.44 -9.48
N LEU A 107 -6.12 10.52 -10.54
CA LEU A 107 -6.57 11.79 -11.10
C LEU A 107 -7.28 12.67 -10.07
N ALA A 108 -8.05 12.07 -9.15
CA ALA A 108 -8.76 12.81 -8.12
C ALA A 108 -7.80 13.42 -7.08
N PHE A 109 -6.67 12.77 -6.81
CA PHE A 109 -5.64 13.32 -5.93
C PHE A 109 -4.84 14.40 -6.64
N THR A 110 -4.40 14.14 -7.88
CA THR A 110 -3.59 15.09 -8.65
C THR A 110 -4.34 16.39 -8.98
N ALA A 111 -5.66 16.32 -9.16
CA ALA A 111 -6.51 17.50 -9.37
C ALA A 111 -6.49 18.46 -8.16
N ASN A 112 -6.18 17.95 -6.97
CA ASN A 112 -6.07 18.70 -5.73
C ASN A 112 -4.61 18.95 -5.30
N GLY A 113 -3.64 18.71 -6.19
CA GLY A 113 -2.22 18.87 -5.89
C GLY A 113 -1.64 17.82 -4.93
N LEU A 114 -2.34 16.68 -4.76
CA LEU A 114 -1.96 15.59 -3.88
C LEU A 114 -1.49 14.37 -4.67
N SER A 115 -0.75 13.49 -4.00
CA SER A 115 -0.35 12.19 -4.53
C SER A 115 -0.94 11.08 -3.68
N LEU A 116 -1.67 10.14 -4.29
CA LEU A 116 -2.23 8.99 -3.58
C LEU A 116 -1.12 8.08 -3.00
N PHE A 117 -0.03 7.94 -3.74
CA PHE A 117 1.14 7.19 -3.30
C PHE A 117 2.23 8.14 -2.78
N PRO A 118 3.09 7.68 -1.87
CA PRO A 118 4.28 8.43 -1.48
C PRO A 118 5.06 8.94 -2.69
N PHE A 119 5.38 10.23 -2.68
CA PHE A 119 6.14 10.88 -3.73
C PHE A 119 7.63 10.91 -3.40
N THR A 120 7.96 11.02 -2.10
CA THR A 120 9.34 11.02 -1.62
C THR A 120 9.56 9.97 -0.53
N LYS A 121 10.83 9.59 -0.32
CA LYS A 121 11.23 8.69 0.77
C LYS A 121 10.89 9.24 2.17
N PHE A 122 10.66 10.54 2.29
CA PHE A 122 10.34 11.20 3.56
C PHE A 122 8.87 11.08 3.94
N ASP A 123 7.99 10.76 2.98
CA ASP A 123 6.56 10.56 3.19
C ASP A 123 6.26 9.22 3.90
N ILE A 124 7.30 8.39 4.07
CA ILE A 124 7.25 7.07 4.72
C ILE A 124 8.25 7.01 5.87
N HIS A 125 7.76 6.74 7.07
CA HIS A 125 8.58 6.57 8.28
C HIS A 125 8.60 5.12 8.75
#